data_AF-A0A6A3CZD3-F1
#
_entry.id   AF-A0A6A3CZD3-F1
#
_cell.length_a   1.000
_cell.length_b   1.000
_cell.length_c   1.000
_cell.angle_alpha   90.00
_cell.angle_beta   90.00
_cell.angle_gamma   90.00
#
_symmetry.space_group_name_H-M   'P 1'
#
loop_
_entity.id
_entity.type
_entity.pdbx_description
1 polymer ?
#
loop_
_entity_poly.entity_id
_entity_poly.type
_entity_poly.pdbx_seq_one_letter_code
_entity_poly.pdbx_strand_id
1 'polypeptide(L)'
;MASENKLLGDTFLMVDGAALVTEVLTDSERTERCLSSIYQNMIKHQDMVVGLDIIWVGSYEDNPLPVICTRVVCVLITLQTGGRFYIKQFLDKQSFRNLVDLGALALDVLQQPRLRAVGVRRLASEVLSLPFESRSLSMTPVGLINPWSLNRDKIEGVATDAYV
;
A
#
# COMPACT_ATOMS: atom_id res chain seq x y z
N MET A 1 -24.83 6.24 16.35
CA MET A 1 -24.81 6.74 14.96
C MET A 1 -23.37 6.78 14.53
N ALA A 2 -22.90 5.79 13.76
CA ALA A 2 -21.54 5.79 13.25
C ALA A 2 -21.46 6.86 12.15
N SER A 3 -20.64 7.90 12.34
CA SER A 3 -20.30 8.76 11.22
C SER A 3 -19.58 7.89 10.21
N GLU A 4 -20.16 7.73 9.02
CA GLU A 4 -19.46 7.12 7.89
C GLU A 4 -18.22 7.97 7.63
N ASN A 5 -17.06 7.50 8.10
CA ASN A 5 -15.77 8.05 7.72
C ASN A 5 -15.58 7.75 6.23
N LYS A 6 -16.20 8.57 5.39
CA LYS A 6 -16.11 8.45 3.95
C LYS A 6 -14.66 8.71 3.56
N LEU A 7 -14.08 7.74 2.87
CA LEU A 7 -12.80 7.91 2.19
C LEU A 7 -13.01 8.98 1.11
N LEU A 8 -12.06 9.90 1.02
CA LEU A 8 -12.14 11.08 0.14
C LEU A 8 -11.21 10.97 -1.06
N GLY A 9 -10.55 9.82 -1.21
CA GLY A 9 -9.56 9.57 -2.24
C GLY A 9 -10.10 9.35 -3.65
N ASP A 10 -9.17 9.28 -4.60
CA ASP A 10 -9.44 8.89 -5.98
C ASP A 10 -9.83 7.42 -6.05
N THR A 11 -10.60 7.05 -7.07
CA THR A 11 -10.93 5.63 -7.33
C THR A 11 -10.20 5.16 -8.58
N PHE A 12 -9.57 4.00 -8.46
CA PHE A 12 -8.86 3.30 -9.52
C PHE A 12 -9.49 1.94 -9.77
N LEU A 13 -9.48 1.47 -11.03
CA LEU A 13 -9.90 0.12 -11.39
C LEU A 13 -8.68 -0.79 -11.44
N MET A 14 -8.69 -1.83 -10.62
CA MET A 14 -7.63 -2.82 -10.53
C MET A 14 -7.73 -3.85 -11.67
N VAL A 15 -6.67 -4.63 -11.87
CA VAL A 15 -6.57 -5.64 -12.94
C VAL A 15 -7.67 -6.71 -12.88
N ASP A 16 -8.23 -6.96 -11.69
CA ASP A 16 -9.34 -7.90 -11.46
C ASP A 16 -10.72 -7.25 -11.61
N GLY A 17 -10.77 -5.97 -12.00
CA GLY A 17 -11.99 -5.18 -12.12
C GLY A 17 -12.50 -4.58 -10.80
N ALA A 18 -11.82 -4.81 -9.67
CA ALA A 18 -12.20 -4.21 -8.40
C ALA A 18 -11.92 -2.71 -8.38
N ALA A 19 -12.81 -1.95 -7.72
CA ALA A 19 -12.58 -0.53 -7.47
C ALA A 19 -11.78 -0.35 -6.17
N LEU A 20 -10.62 0.28 -6.26
CA LEU A 20 -9.76 0.63 -5.13
C LEU A 20 -9.85 2.14 -4.86
N VAL A 21 -10.27 2.52 -3.66
CA VAL A 21 -10.26 3.91 -3.22
C VAL A 21 -8.89 4.24 -2.63
N THR A 22 -8.20 5.21 -3.20
CA THR A 22 -6.84 5.57 -2.80
C THR A 22 -6.77 7.00 -2.28
N GLU A 23 -6.32 7.17 -1.04
CA GLU A 23 -6.22 8.48 -0.39
C GLU A 23 -4.77 8.80 0.03
N VAL A 24 -4.31 10.02 -0.27
CA VAL A 24 -3.03 10.54 0.22
C VAL A 24 -3.26 11.29 1.52
N LEU A 25 -2.59 10.85 2.59
CA LEU A 25 -2.79 11.34 3.94
C LEU A 25 -1.63 12.24 4.36
N THR A 26 -1.93 13.52 4.53
CA THR A 26 -0.97 14.55 4.96
C THR A 26 -1.20 15.05 6.37
N ASP A 27 -2.41 14.87 6.90
CA ASP A 27 -2.80 15.31 8.23
C ASP A 27 -2.88 14.13 9.22
N SER A 28 -2.49 14.39 10.46
CA SER A 28 -2.38 13.38 11.51
C SER A 28 -3.74 12.89 12.02
N GLU A 29 -4.73 13.78 12.17
CA GLU A 29 -6.09 13.43 12.61
C GLU A 29 -6.81 12.61 11.52
N ARG A 30 -6.63 13.00 10.26
CA ARG A 30 -7.13 12.24 9.11
C ARG A 30 -6.46 10.87 9.03
N THR A 31 -5.15 10.80 9.28
CA THR A 31 -4.40 9.54 9.32
C THR A 31 -4.96 8.59 10.37
N GLU A 32 -5.17 9.06 11.60
CA GLU A 32 -5.75 8.28 12.69
C GLU A 32 -7.13 7.72 12.33
N ARG A 33 -8.03 8.59 11.83
CA ARG A 33 -9.39 8.20 11.43
C ARG A 33 -9.39 7.19 10.30
N CYS A 34 -8.51 7.36 9.31
CA CYS A 34 -8.43 6.46 8.18
C CYS A 34 -7.88 5.08 8.58
N LEU A 35 -6.78 5.03 9.33
CA LEU A 35 -6.20 3.78 9.83
C LEU A 35 -7.16 3.03 10.77
N SER A 36 -7.88 3.76 11.62
CA SER A 36 -8.91 3.17 12.48
C SER A 36 -10.05 2.58 11.65
N SER A 37 -10.47 3.25 10.58
CA SER A 37 -11.53 2.76 9.68
C SER A 37 -11.09 1.52 8.89
N ILE A 38 -9.84 1.50 8.40
CA ILE A 38 -9.24 0.32 7.76
C ILE A 38 -9.25 -0.85 8.73
N TYR A 39 -8.75 -0.66 9.96
CA TYR A 39 -8.72 -1.72 10.97
C TYR A 39 -10.11 -2.27 11.31
N GLN A 40 -11.11 -1.39 11.47
CA GLN A 40 -12.49 -1.82 11.72
C GLN A 40 -13.08 -2.59 10.54
N ASN A 41 -12.77 -2.19 9.30
CA ASN A 41 -13.20 -2.93 8.11
C ASN A 41 -12.55 -4.32 8.04
N MET A 42 -11.25 -4.43 8.34
CA MET A 42 -10.55 -5.72 8.41
C MET A 42 -11.26 -6.67 9.39
N ILE A 43 -11.58 -6.20 10.60
CA ILE A 43 -12.30 -6.99 11.60
C ILE A 43 -13.70 -7.37 11.11
N LYS A 44 -14.47 -6.39 10.61
CA LYS A 44 -15.86 -6.57 10.20
C LYS A 44 -16.00 -7.58 9.06
N HIS A 45 -15.08 -7.54 8.10
CA HIS A 45 -15.09 -8.38 6.91
C HIS A 45 -14.25 -9.66 7.05
N GLN A 46 -13.60 -9.86 8.20
CA GLN A 46 -12.64 -10.95 8.43
C GLN A 46 -11.51 -10.99 7.39
N ASP A 47 -11.20 -9.84 6.80
CA ASP A 47 -10.12 -9.66 5.82
C ASP A 47 -8.93 -9.05 6.54
N MET A 48 -8.14 -9.91 7.18
CA MET A 48 -7.03 -9.52 8.07
C MET A 48 -5.72 -9.29 7.31
N VAL A 49 -5.75 -9.25 5.98
CA VAL A 49 -4.57 -9.03 5.15
C VAL A 49 -4.49 -7.58 4.73
N VAL A 50 -3.30 -7.00 4.90
CA VAL A 50 -2.95 -5.68 4.38
C VAL A 50 -1.67 -5.81 3.56
N GLY A 51 -1.71 -5.28 2.34
CA GLY A 51 -0.51 -4.98 1.58
C GLY A 51 0.24 -3.81 2.24
N LEU A 52 1.55 -3.95 2.39
CA LEU A 52 2.43 -2.92 2.92
C LEU A 52 3.56 -2.70 1.93
N ASP A 53 3.68 -1.47 1.43
CA ASP A 53 4.86 -1.01 0.68
C ASP A 53 5.44 0.23 1.37
N ILE A 54 6.74 0.45 1.21
CA ILE A 54 7.44 1.60 1.76
C ILE A 54 8.30 2.21 0.66
N ILE A 55 7.90 3.41 0.26
CA ILE A 55 8.65 4.19 -0.71
C ILE A 55 9.63 5.08 0.04
N TRP A 56 10.92 4.90 -0.24
CA TRP A 56 11.97 5.75 0.31
C TRP A 56 12.21 6.93 -0.62
N VAL A 57 11.95 8.14 -0.14
CA VAL A 57 12.24 9.38 -0.87
C VAL A 57 13.69 9.79 -0.58
N GLY A 58 14.54 9.81 -1.60
CA GLY A 58 15.99 10.09 -1.52
C GLY A 58 16.36 11.55 -1.20
N SER A 59 15.49 12.29 -0.52
CA SER A 59 15.80 13.62 0.02
C SER A 59 16.50 13.51 1.37
N TYR A 60 17.23 14.55 1.77
CA TYR A 60 17.96 14.65 3.05
C TYR A 60 17.14 14.40 4.33
N GLU A 61 15.81 14.34 4.25
CA GLU A 61 14.92 14.30 5.42
C GLU A 61 14.36 12.92 5.81
N ASP A 62 14.81 11.79 5.23
CA ASP A 62 14.37 10.44 5.62
C ASP A 62 12.85 10.35 5.89
N ASN A 63 12.06 10.79 4.93
CA ASN A 63 10.61 10.78 5.00
C ASN A 63 10.08 9.69 4.06
N PRO A 64 10.06 8.41 4.50
CA PRO A 64 9.42 7.39 3.71
C PRO A 64 7.92 7.70 3.56
N LEU A 65 7.34 7.14 2.51
CA LEU A 65 5.91 7.18 2.23
C LEU A 65 5.39 5.75 2.37
N PRO A 66 4.94 5.34 3.57
CA PRO A 66 4.25 4.07 3.75
C PRO A 66 2.95 4.02 2.97
N VAL A 67 2.70 2.85 2.40
CA VAL A 67 1.52 2.55 1.61
C VAL A 67 0.85 1.35 2.27
N ILE A 68 -0.38 1.53 2.73
CA ILE A 68 -1.16 0.45 3.33
C ILE A 68 -2.36 0.23 2.43
N CYS A 69 -2.44 -0.93 1.80
CA CYS A 69 -3.57 -1.31 0.97
C CYS A 69 -4.33 -2.49 1.57
N THR A 70 -5.64 -2.47 1.38
CA THR A 70 -6.58 -3.59 1.53
C THR A 70 -7.21 -3.85 0.17
N ARG A 71 -8.12 -4.81 0.08
CA ARG A 71 -8.88 -5.07 -1.16
C ARG A 71 -9.74 -3.88 -1.65
N VAL A 72 -10.11 -2.95 -0.77
CA VAL A 72 -11.06 -1.87 -1.09
C VAL A 72 -10.47 -0.47 -0.93
N VAL A 73 -9.40 -0.34 -0.15
CA VAL A 73 -8.82 0.94 0.23
C VAL A 73 -7.31 0.86 0.17
N CYS A 74 -6.67 1.89 -0.40
CA CYS A 74 -5.25 2.11 -0.22
C CYS A 74 -4.96 3.51 0.33
N VAL A 75 -3.99 3.61 1.22
CA VAL A 75 -3.58 4.90 1.79
C VAL A 75 -2.08 5.11 1.64
N LEU A 76 -1.70 6.28 1.14
CA LEU A 76 -0.31 6.72 1.07
C LEU A 76 -0.11 7.77 2.16
N ILE A 77 0.76 7.50 3.12
CA ILE A 77 0.85 8.32 4.33
C ILE A 77 2.14 9.12 4.32
N THR A 78 2.04 10.44 4.27
CA THR A 78 3.23 11.29 4.42
C THR A 78 3.61 11.37 5.91
N LEU A 79 4.89 11.13 6.22
CA LEU A 79 5.37 11.03 7.61
C LEU A 79 5.73 12.38 8.25
N GLN A 80 4.98 13.43 7.94
CA GLN A 80 5.11 14.71 8.64
C GLN A 80 4.62 14.59 10.08
N THR A 81 5.06 15.53 10.93
CA THR A 81 4.91 15.48 12.40
C THR A 81 3.53 15.00 12.85
N GLY A 82 3.47 13.78 13.39
CA GLY A 82 2.25 13.12 13.90
C GLY A 82 1.94 11.77 13.22
N GLY A 83 2.08 11.65 11.90
CA GLY A 83 1.71 10.43 11.17
C GLY A 83 2.51 9.18 11.60
N ARG A 84 3.78 9.36 11.97
CA ARG A 84 4.67 8.30 12.47
C ARG A 84 4.11 7.59 13.70
N PHE A 85 3.46 8.33 14.61
CA PHE A 85 2.91 7.76 15.84
C PHE A 85 1.75 6.80 15.53
N TYR A 86 0.85 7.22 14.64
CA TYR A 86 -0.33 6.42 14.28
C TYR A 86 0.01 5.19 13.45
N ILE A 87 0.95 5.30 12.53
CA ILE A 87 1.44 4.13 11.79
C ILE A 87 2.10 3.15 12.75
N LYS A 88 2.95 3.62 13.67
CA LYS A 88 3.56 2.76 14.67
C LYS A 88 2.49 2.03 15.48
N GLN A 89 1.49 2.75 16.00
CA GLN A 89 0.40 2.11 16.73
C GLN A 89 -0.40 1.11 15.87
N PHE A 90 -0.64 1.43 14.61
CA PHE A 90 -1.34 0.54 13.69
C PHE A 90 -0.55 -0.75 13.46
N LEU A 91 0.75 -0.65 13.20
CA LEU A 91 1.64 -1.81 12.99
C LEU A 91 1.86 -2.60 14.28
N ASP A 92 1.99 -1.94 15.44
CA ASP A 92 2.16 -2.59 16.74
C ASP A 92 0.94 -3.45 17.09
N LYS A 93 -0.27 -3.01 16.72
CA LYS A 93 -1.51 -3.81 16.87
C LYS A 93 -1.51 -5.08 16.02
N GLN A 94 -0.80 -5.08 14.89
CA GLN A 94 -0.75 -6.24 13.99
C GLN A 94 0.26 -7.31 14.43
N SER A 95 1.10 -7.05 15.45
CA SER A 95 2.24 -7.89 15.86
C SER A 95 3.23 -8.15 14.72
N PHE A 96 4.51 -7.81 14.92
CA PHE A 96 5.58 -8.10 13.95
C PHE A 96 5.69 -9.59 13.55
N ARG A 97 5.11 -10.51 14.33
CA ARG A 97 5.04 -11.95 14.01
C ARG A 97 4.11 -12.28 12.84
N ASN A 98 3.24 -11.34 12.44
CA ASN A 98 2.25 -11.53 11.38
C ASN A 98 2.68 -10.88 10.06
N LEU A 99 3.93 -10.41 9.95
CA LEU A 99 4.48 -9.93 8.68
C LEU A 99 4.88 -11.14 7.82
N VAL A 100 4.41 -11.13 6.58
CA VAL A 100 4.68 -12.19 5.60
C VAL A 100 5.41 -11.58 4.42
N ASP A 101 6.59 -12.10 4.12
CA ASP A 101 7.29 -11.84 2.86
C ASP A 101 6.68 -12.72 1.77
N LEU A 102 5.98 -12.09 0.81
CA LEU A 102 5.30 -12.81 -0.27
C LEU A 102 6.27 -13.56 -1.19
N GLY A 103 7.49 -13.07 -1.39
CA GLY A 103 8.49 -13.75 -2.21
C GLY A 103 9.02 -15.01 -1.53
N ALA A 104 9.23 -14.95 -0.21
CA ALA A 104 9.59 -16.12 0.59
C ALA A 104 8.43 -17.14 0.65
N LEU A 105 7.20 -16.68 0.87
CA LEU A 105 6.03 -17.56 0.88
C LEU A 105 5.81 -18.25 -0.47
N ALA A 106 5.93 -17.50 -1.58
CA ALA A 106 5.78 -18.05 -2.92
C ALA A 106 6.87 -19.08 -3.24
N LEU A 107 8.10 -18.85 -2.78
CA LEU A 107 9.16 -19.85 -2.87
C LEU A 107 8.76 -21.15 -2.15
N ASP A 108 8.30 -21.06 -0.91
CA ASP A 108 7.98 -22.24 -0.09
C ASP A 108 6.76 -23.00 -0.65
N VAL A 109 5.73 -22.29 -1.13
CA VAL A 109 4.49 -22.90 -1.63
C VAL A 109 4.64 -23.44 -3.04
N LEU A 110 5.25 -22.66 -3.95
CA LEU A 110 5.34 -23.00 -5.38
C LEU A 110 6.64 -23.72 -5.74
N GLN A 111 7.58 -23.84 -4.81
CA GLN A 111 8.87 -24.50 -5.01
C GLN A 111 9.66 -23.90 -6.19
N GLN A 112 9.57 -22.58 -6.38
CA GLN A 112 10.27 -21.83 -7.42
C GLN A 112 11.23 -20.81 -6.80
N PRO A 113 12.52 -21.15 -6.61
CA PRO A 113 13.51 -20.28 -5.96
C PRO A 113 13.65 -18.89 -6.57
N ARG A 114 13.40 -18.76 -7.88
CA ARG A 114 13.46 -17.49 -8.58
C ARG A 114 12.44 -16.46 -8.08
N LEU A 115 11.29 -16.90 -7.55
CA LEU A 115 10.21 -16.01 -7.11
C LEU A 115 10.59 -15.13 -5.91
N ARG A 116 11.57 -15.56 -5.12
CA ARG A 116 12.11 -14.74 -4.02
C ARG A 116 12.91 -13.53 -4.49
N ALA A 117 13.43 -13.56 -5.71
CA ALA A 117 14.35 -12.56 -6.24
C ALA A 117 13.70 -11.64 -7.31
N VAL A 118 12.39 -11.75 -7.52
CA VAL A 118 11.66 -10.89 -8.47
C VAL A 118 10.88 -9.81 -7.76
N GLY A 119 10.65 -8.69 -8.44
CA GLY A 119 9.80 -7.61 -7.91
C GLY A 119 8.32 -8.01 -7.86
N VAL A 120 7.55 -7.30 -7.04
CA VAL A 120 6.13 -7.59 -6.72
C VAL A 120 5.27 -7.81 -7.97
N ARG A 121 5.39 -6.97 -9.01
CA ARG A 121 4.61 -7.14 -10.26
C ARG A 121 4.90 -8.45 -10.98
N ARG A 122 6.17 -8.84 -11.05
CA ARG A 122 6.58 -10.09 -11.70
C ARG A 122 6.15 -11.29 -10.85
N LEU A 123 6.27 -11.17 -9.53
CA LEU A 123 5.74 -12.16 -8.61
C LEU A 123 4.23 -12.34 -8.82
N ALA A 124 3.46 -11.25 -8.81
CA ALA A 124 2.01 -11.29 -9.02
C ALA A 124 1.65 -11.86 -10.40
N SER A 125 2.39 -11.54 -11.46
CA SER A 125 2.15 -12.10 -12.80
C SER A 125 2.43 -13.61 -12.84
N GLU A 126 3.52 -14.09 -12.23
CA GLU A 126 3.85 -15.52 -12.18
C GLU A 126 2.88 -16.30 -11.28
N VAL A 127 2.37 -15.71 -10.20
CA VAL A 127 1.48 -16.38 -9.22
C VAL A 127 0.01 -16.32 -9.65
N LEU A 128 -0.50 -15.14 -10.03
CA LEU A 128 -1.91 -14.92 -10.35
C LEU A 128 -2.25 -15.21 -11.82
N SER A 129 -1.24 -15.43 -12.67
CA SER A 129 -1.41 -15.56 -14.13
C SER A 129 -2.14 -14.37 -14.76
N LEU A 130 -1.99 -13.18 -14.17
CA LEU A 130 -2.55 -11.93 -14.67
C LEU A 130 -1.50 -11.11 -15.42
N PRO A 131 -1.89 -10.41 -16.51
CA PRO A 131 -0.99 -9.55 -17.26
C PRO A 131 -0.79 -8.23 -16.48
N PHE A 132 0.31 -8.14 -15.73
CA PHE A 132 0.74 -6.87 -15.15
C PHE A 132 1.66 -6.16 -16.14
N GLU A 133 1.20 -5.03 -16.66
CA GLU A 133 2.06 -4.18 -17.48
C GLU A 133 3.23 -3.63 -16.64
N SER A 134 4.41 -3.57 -17.23
CA SER A 134 5.53 -2.84 -16.65
C SER A 134 5.16 -1.38 -16.47
N ARG A 135 5.59 -0.73 -15.38
CA ARG A 135 5.40 0.73 -15.21
C ARG A 135 5.90 1.45 -16.46
N SER A 136 5.18 2.46 -16.91
CA SER A 136 5.65 3.32 -17.98
C SER A 136 7.05 3.84 -17.64
N LEU A 137 8.00 3.71 -18.57
CA LEU A 137 9.37 4.22 -18.44
C LEU A 137 9.40 5.75 -18.24
N SER A 138 8.30 6.45 -18.54
CA SER A 138 8.14 7.89 -18.25
C SER A 138 7.94 8.19 -16.76
N MET A 139 7.69 7.19 -15.92
CA MET A 139 7.63 7.39 -14.47
C MET A 139 9.05 7.61 -13.96
N THR A 140 9.31 8.83 -13.49
CA THR A 140 10.49 9.13 -12.66
C THR A 140 10.57 8.08 -11.55
N PRO A 141 11.75 7.50 -11.26
CA PRO A 141 11.90 6.56 -10.15
C PRO A 141 11.24 7.14 -8.90
N VAL A 142 10.37 6.34 -8.28
CA VAL A 142 9.51 6.82 -7.19
C VAL A 142 10.35 7.38 -6.01
N GLY A 143 11.59 6.92 -5.86
CA GLY A 143 12.54 7.43 -4.87
C GLY A 143 13.09 8.85 -5.10
N LEU A 144 12.74 9.53 -6.20
CA LEU A 144 13.06 10.95 -6.41
C LEU A 144 11.83 11.87 -6.22
N ILE A 145 10.72 11.32 -5.73
CA ILE A 145 9.45 12.04 -5.66
C ILE A 145 9.40 12.90 -4.40
N ASN A 146 9.24 14.20 -4.58
CA ASN A 146 8.69 15.05 -3.52
C ASN A 146 7.25 14.57 -3.22
N PRO A 147 6.89 14.17 -1.98
CA PRO A 147 5.54 13.73 -1.62
C PRO A 147 4.44 14.70 -2.06
N TRP A 148 4.76 15.99 -2.12
CA TRP A 148 3.88 17.07 -2.56
C TRP A 148 3.66 17.14 -4.08
N SER A 149 4.35 16.29 -4.85
CA SER A 149 4.31 16.21 -6.32
C SER A 149 3.76 14.88 -6.84
N LEU A 150 3.09 14.11 -5.98
CA LEU A 150 2.38 12.90 -6.38
C LEU A 150 1.21 13.29 -7.30
N ASN A 151 1.33 12.95 -8.57
CA ASN A 151 0.23 13.03 -9.52
C ASN A 151 -0.57 11.72 -9.49
N ARG A 152 -1.74 11.74 -10.14
CA ARG A 152 -2.66 10.61 -10.20
C ARG A 152 -2.00 9.31 -10.68
N ASP A 153 -1.23 9.37 -11.77
CA ASP A 153 -0.54 8.19 -12.34
C ASP A 153 0.47 7.56 -11.37
N LYS A 154 1.18 8.40 -10.60
CA LYS A 154 2.10 7.92 -9.56
C LYS A 154 1.36 7.26 -8.41
N ILE A 155 0.26 7.87 -7.96
CA ILE A 155 -0.59 7.33 -6.89
C ILE A 155 -1.16 5.97 -7.33
N GLU A 156 -1.68 5.88 -8.55
CA GLU A 156 -2.20 4.65 -9.13
C GLU A 156 -1.12 3.56 -9.20
N GLY A 157 0.05 3.89 -9.74
CA GLY A 157 1.15 2.94 -9.89
C GLY A 157 1.66 2.37 -8.56
N VAL A 158 1.62 3.17 -7.50
CA VAL A 158 2.00 2.75 -6.14
C VAL A 158 0.89 1.93 -5.49
N ALA A 159 -0.35 2.40 -5.56
CA ALA A 159 -1.50 1.69 -5.01
C ALA A 159 -1.70 0.33 -5.68
N THR A 160 -1.45 0.25 -6.99
CA THR A 160 -1.49 -1.02 -7.73
C THR A 160 -0.45 -2.01 -7.23
N ASP A 161 0.78 -1.55 -6.96
CA ASP A 161 1.87 -2.43 -6.50
C ASP A 161 1.62 -2.96 -5.08
N ALA A 162 0.97 -2.17 -4.22
CA ALA A 162 0.63 -2.59 -2.87
C ALA A 162 -0.72 -3.35 -2.79
N TYR A 163 -1.57 -3.28 -3.83
CA TYR A 163 -2.82 -4.04 -3.93
C TYR A 163 -2.61 -5.52 -4.27
N VAL A 164 -1.60 -5.81 -5.10
CA VAL A 164 -1.40 -7.12 -5.75
C VAL A 164 -0.69 -8.15 -4.88
#